data_AF-A0A2S6A261-F1
#
_entry.id   AF-A0A2S6A261-F1
#
_cell.length_a   1.000
_cell.length_b   1.000
_cell.length_c   1.000
_cell.angle_alpha   90.00
_cell.angle_beta   90.00
_cell.angle_gamma   90.00
#
_symmetry.space_group_name_H-M   'P 1'
#
loop_
_entity.id
_entity.type
_entity.pdbx_description
1 polymer ?
#
loop_
_entity_poly.entity_id
_entity_poly.type
_entity_poly.pdbx_seq_one_letter_code
_entity_poly.pdbx_strand_id
1 'polypeptide(L)'
;MPKRSVQQRAGYRGEAFVAKAVSDAGHIWNDTKRDFAIDGQIEFVDADREVTGVAVLAQVKATEVGFSGDSAAGFNFRCDADHIAYWTRLGRPVVLICVDLRVDRAWWKRVDTWFADPEHRARRVVRFDKATDCFDLDAFSTLSALGVPIGEPLPRLEGSERLVSNLLVVDDFAPMIYEASTPCRDRGDAWERMRANNEFEAGFLLSGGKIYSMCPLDRGPLAVLCDGPATPIVTETWSNSDDLALRRRFVSLLNFTLRSAHHPDLVWHPGKKVVYMQAPRDGSNRKIKGRYQGAKGRNFFAPYKSKDDDTKTKYCRHYAADLRFRCWGGQWYLEINPTYHFTIDGRRDSLYDADCAASDSDRPDRPCPGD
;
A
#
# COMPACT_ATOMS: atom_id res chain seq x y z
N MET A 1 25.60 -23.77 -31.65
CA MET A 1 25.68 -23.03 -30.37
C MET A 1 24.89 -23.78 -29.32
N PRO A 2 25.37 -23.89 -28.07
CA PRO A 2 24.60 -24.48 -26.98
C PRO A 2 23.30 -23.67 -26.78
N LYS A 3 22.17 -24.37 -26.68
CA LYS A 3 20.85 -23.76 -26.48
C LYS A 3 20.38 -24.08 -25.07
N ARG A 4 20.09 -23.05 -24.28
CA ARG A 4 19.43 -23.20 -22.97
C ARG A 4 17.98 -23.61 -23.18
N SER A 5 17.50 -24.63 -22.48
CA SER A 5 16.10 -25.08 -22.62
C SER A 5 15.14 -24.13 -21.90
N VAL A 6 13.88 -24.08 -22.33
CA VAL A 6 12.81 -23.29 -21.67
C VAL A 6 12.63 -23.75 -20.21
N GLN A 7 12.75 -25.06 -19.95
CA GLN A 7 12.70 -25.62 -18.60
C GLN A 7 13.87 -25.14 -17.72
N GLN A 8 15.09 -25.07 -18.25
CA GLN A 8 16.26 -24.54 -17.54
C GLN A 8 16.17 -23.02 -17.29
N ARG A 9 15.42 -22.29 -18.11
CA ARG A 9 15.14 -20.87 -17.87
C ARG A 9 14.10 -20.71 -16.76
N ALA A 10 12.99 -21.46 -16.85
CA ALA A 10 11.93 -21.41 -15.85
C ALA A 10 12.45 -21.81 -14.46
N GLY A 11 13.22 -22.90 -14.35
CA GLY A 11 13.80 -23.37 -13.08
C GLY A 11 14.62 -22.27 -12.38
N TYR A 12 15.59 -21.69 -13.09
CA TYR A 12 16.42 -20.60 -12.55
C TYR A 12 15.61 -19.36 -12.12
N ARG A 13 14.58 -19.00 -12.89
CA ARG A 13 13.69 -17.89 -12.52
C ARG A 13 12.86 -18.21 -11.28
N GLY A 14 12.42 -19.46 -11.12
CA GLY A 14 11.74 -19.94 -9.93
C GLY A 14 12.63 -19.90 -8.69
N GLU A 15 13.86 -20.40 -8.79
CA GLU A 15 14.84 -20.34 -7.70
C GLU A 15 15.13 -18.88 -7.29
N ALA A 16 15.30 -17.99 -8.26
CA ALA A 16 15.50 -16.57 -8.00
C ALA A 16 14.28 -15.93 -7.30
N PHE A 17 13.06 -16.32 -7.69
CA PHE A 17 11.83 -15.88 -7.02
C PHE A 17 11.80 -16.32 -5.55
N VAL A 18 12.10 -17.60 -5.29
CA VAL A 18 12.12 -18.16 -3.94
C VAL A 18 13.22 -17.50 -3.11
N ALA A 19 14.44 -17.36 -3.64
CA ALA A 19 15.54 -16.71 -2.96
C ALA A 19 15.20 -15.27 -2.57
N LYS A 20 14.55 -14.53 -3.47
CA LYS A 20 14.05 -13.18 -3.17
C LYS A 20 12.99 -13.21 -2.07
N ALA A 21 11.99 -14.07 -2.17
CA ALA A 21 10.92 -14.16 -1.16
C ALA A 21 11.46 -14.52 0.24
N VAL A 22 12.43 -15.44 0.30
CA VAL A 22 13.12 -15.83 1.54
C VAL A 22 13.91 -14.65 2.11
N SER A 23 14.66 -13.93 1.27
CA SER A 23 15.43 -12.76 1.69
C SER A 23 14.54 -11.59 2.13
N ASP A 24 13.43 -11.35 1.42
CA ASP A 24 12.46 -10.30 1.76
C ASP A 24 11.76 -10.60 3.10
N ALA A 25 11.62 -11.89 3.45
CA ALA A 25 11.14 -12.35 4.75
C ALA A 25 12.20 -12.30 5.87
N GLY A 26 13.43 -11.84 5.58
CA GLY A 26 14.51 -11.74 6.57
C GLY A 26 15.24 -13.07 6.85
N HIS A 27 15.09 -14.07 5.99
CA HIS A 27 15.72 -15.39 6.15
C HIS A 27 16.80 -15.65 5.11
N ILE A 28 17.57 -16.72 5.30
CA ILE A 28 18.72 -17.04 4.44
C ILE A 28 18.33 -18.15 3.46
N TRP A 29 18.51 -17.89 2.17
CA TRP A 29 18.46 -18.91 1.12
C TRP A 29 19.87 -19.40 0.79
N ASN A 30 20.14 -20.67 1.09
CA ASN A 30 21.39 -21.34 0.77
C ASN A 30 21.21 -22.22 -0.49
N ASP A 31 21.73 -21.77 -1.64
CA ASP A 31 21.70 -22.50 -2.92
C ASP A 31 22.60 -23.75 -2.87
N THR A 32 22.02 -24.92 -3.22
CA THR A 32 22.76 -26.18 -3.35
C THR A 32 23.10 -26.47 -4.81
N LYS A 33 24.27 -25.99 -5.25
CA LYS A 33 24.73 -26.11 -6.65
C LYS A 33 24.90 -27.55 -7.17
N ARG A 34 24.83 -28.58 -6.32
CA ARG A 34 25.06 -30.01 -6.66
C ARG A 34 24.31 -30.96 -5.73
N ASP A 35 23.00 -30.78 -5.55
CA ASP A 35 22.17 -31.74 -4.81
C ASP A 35 21.13 -32.39 -5.73
N PHE A 36 20.83 -33.68 -5.48
CA PHE A 36 19.89 -34.44 -6.30
C PHE A 36 18.48 -34.12 -5.80
N ALA A 37 17.66 -33.47 -6.63
CA ALA A 37 16.28 -33.15 -6.29
C ALA A 37 16.09 -32.23 -5.06
N ILE A 38 17.08 -31.40 -4.74
CA ILE A 38 17.01 -30.30 -3.78
C ILE A 38 17.71 -29.10 -4.42
N ASP A 39 17.04 -27.95 -4.45
CA ASP A 39 17.56 -26.75 -5.11
C ASP A 39 18.12 -25.75 -4.09
N GLY A 40 17.74 -25.87 -2.82
CA GLY A 40 18.37 -25.10 -1.74
C GLY A 40 17.83 -25.41 -0.36
N GLN A 41 18.31 -24.66 0.61
CA GLN A 41 17.94 -24.74 2.01
C GLN A 41 17.51 -23.36 2.51
N ILE A 42 16.37 -23.30 3.19
CA ILE A 42 15.90 -22.10 3.90
C ILE A 42 16.38 -22.22 5.34
N GLU A 43 17.21 -21.28 5.77
CA GLU A 43 17.71 -21.17 7.13
C GLU A 43 17.08 -19.96 7.83
N PHE A 44 16.51 -20.18 9.01
CA PHE A 44 15.71 -19.19 9.71
C PHE A 44 16.58 -18.30 10.59
N VAL A 45 16.23 -17.02 10.60
CA VAL A 45 16.84 -15.97 11.41
C VAL A 45 15.80 -15.49 12.40
N ASP A 46 16.18 -15.34 13.67
CA ASP A 46 15.27 -14.87 14.70
C ASP A 46 15.15 -13.33 14.73
N ALA A 47 14.30 -12.84 15.63
CA ALA A 47 13.99 -11.43 15.81
C ALA A 47 15.18 -10.60 16.32
N ASP A 48 16.17 -11.25 16.90
CA ASP A 48 17.41 -10.60 17.34
C ASP A 48 18.47 -10.59 16.21
N ARG A 49 18.09 -11.07 15.01
CA ARG A 49 18.91 -11.24 13.80
C ARG A 49 19.98 -12.32 13.92
N GLU A 50 19.81 -13.24 14.86
CA GLU A 50 20.69 -14.38 15.03
C GLU A 50 20.24 -15.54 14.11
N VAL A 51 21.22 -16.19 13.48
CA VAL A 51 20.97 -17.37 12.66
C VAL A 51 20.68 -18.55 13.58
N THR A 52 19.47 -19.09 13.50
CA THR A 52 18.94 -20.03 14.51
C THR A 52 19.49 -21.45 14.40
N GLY A 53 20.13 -21.78 13.28
CA GLY A 53 20.50 -23.16 12.94
C GLY A 53 19.32 -24.05 12.52
N VAL A 54 18.09 -23.56 12.63
CA VAL A 54 16.88 -24.24 12.15
C VAL A 54 16.78 -24.05 10.65
N ALA A 55 16.52 -25.13 9.91
CA ALA A 55 16.41 -25.06 8.46
C ALA A 55 15.56 -26.18 7.83
N VAL A 56 14.98 -25.86 6.67
CA VAL A 56 14.23 -26.80 5.82
C VAL A 56 14.87 -26.92 4.44
N LEU A 57 14.82 -28.11 3.86
CA LEU A 57 15.27 -28.34 2.49
C LEU A 57 14.15 -28.01 1.50
N ALA A 58 14.50 -27.43 0.36
CA ALA A 58 13.52 -26.97 -0.62
C ALA A 58 13.85 -27.50 -2.03
N GLN A 59 12.84 -28.05 -2.69
CA GLN A 59 12.81 -28.26 -4.13
C GLN A 59 11.89 -27.22 -4.75
N VAL A 60 12.36 -26.52 -5.77
CA VAL A 60 11.63 -25.52 -6.54
C VAL A 60 11.22 -26.09 -7.89
N LYS A 61 9.97 -25.85 -8.28
CA LYS A 61 9.43 -26.20 -9.61
C LYS A 61 8.70 -25.00 -10.17
N ALA A 62 9.14 -24.52 -11.33
CA ALA A 62 8.60 -23.31 -11.93
C ALA A 62 7.92 -23.59 -13.27
N THR A 63 6.89 -22.80 -13.58
CA THR A 63 6.18 -22.84 -14.86
C THR A 63 6.02 -21.44 -15.45
N GLU A 64 6.14 -21.34 -16.77
CA GLU A 64 5.80 -20.14 -17.56
C GLU A 64 4.44 -20.29 -18.28
N VAL A 65 3.82 -21.48 -18.22
CA VAL A 65 2.58 -21.83 -18.95
C VAL A 65 1.45 -22.26 -18.02
N GLY A 66 1.71 -22.40 -16.72
CA GLY A 66 0.78 -22.91 -15.72
C GLY A 66 1.01 -24.37 -15.35
N PHE A 67 0.33 -24.81 -14.29
CA PHE A 67 0.39 -26.19 -13.81
C PHE A 67 -0.75 -27.03 -14.40
N SER A 68 -0.58 -28.36 -14.36
CA SER A 68 -1.61 -29.28 -14.84
C SER A 68 -2.83 -29.28 -13.91
N GLY A 69 -4.03 -29.17 -14.50
CA GLY A 69 -5.28 -29.11 -13.73
C GLY A 69 -5.43 -27.82 -12.92
N ASP A 70 -4.78 -26.75 -13.35
CA ASP A 70 -4.86 -25.43 -12.74
C ASP A 70 -6.29 -24.85 -12.80
N SER A 71 -6.79 -24.43 -11.65
CA SER A 71 -8.11 -23.83 -11.46
C SER A 71 -8.03 -22.65 -10.48
N ALA A 72 -9.16 -21.99 -10.24
CA ALA A 72 -9.24 -20.96 -9.20
C ALA A 72 -8.96 -21.51 -7.79
N ALA A 73 -9.32 -22.78 -7.52
CA ALA A 73 -9.18 -23.39 -6.20
C ALA A 73 -7.81 -24.05 -5.96
N GLY A 74 -7.19 -24.59 -6.99
CA GLY A 74 -6.00 -25.43 -6.80
C GLY A 74 -5.43 -26.00 -8.09
N PHE A 75 -4.34 -26.74 -7.96
CA PHE A 75 -3.68 -27.47 -9.06
C PHE A 75 -3.02 -28.75 -8.54
N ASN A 76 -2.60 -29.62 -9.48
CA ASN A 76 -1.90 -30.87 -9.15
C ASN A 76 -0.48 -30.85 -9.73
N PHE A 77 0.47 -31.36 -8.96
CA PHE A 77 1.85 -31.53 -9.39
C PHE A 77 2.26 -33.00 -9.27
N ARG A 78 2.74 -33.59 -10.38
CA ARG A 78 3.22 -34.97 -10.41
C ARG A 78 4.72 -34.99 -10.15
N CYS A 79 5.15 -35.85 -9.21
CA CYS A 79 6.55 -35.98 -8.82
C CYS A 79 7.17 -37.27 -9.38
N ASP A 80 8.47 -37.23 -9.63
CA ASP A 80 9.25 -38.40 -10.05
C ASP A 80 9.46 -39.38 -8.89
N ALA A 81 9.46 -40.67 -9.20
CA ALA A 81 9.59 -41.72 -8.17
C ALA A 81 10.93 -41.64 -7.43
N ASP A 82 12.01 -41.31 -8.14
CA ASP A 82 13.36 -41.20 -7.57
C ASP A 82 13.46 -39.99 -6.63
N HIS A 83 12.83 -38.87 -6.97
CA HIS A 83 12.75 -37.71 -6.08
C HIS A 83 11.99 -38.04 -4.80
N ILE A 84 10.83 -38.70 -4.92
CA ILE A 84 10.04 -39.13 -3.74
C ILE A 84 10.85 -40.07 -2.84
N ALA A 85 11.54 -41.05 -3.44
CA ALA A 85 12.40 -41.97 -2.70
C ALA A 85 13.57 -41.26 -2.03
N TYR A 86 14.13 -40.22 -2.66
CA TYR A 86 15.17 -39.40 -2.07
C TYR A 86 14.66 -38.58 -0.88
N TRP A 87 13.58 -37.82 -1.06
CA TRP A 87 13.01 -36.94 -0.02
C TRP A 87 12.61 -37.70 1.24
N THR A 88 11.98 -38.87 1.08
CA THR A 88 11.54 -39.71 2.22
C THR A 88 12.70 -40.34 2.99
N ARG A 89 13.92 -40.37 2.44
CA ARG A 89 15.13 -40.92 3.08
C ARG A 89 16.04 -39.87 3.71
N LEU A 90 15.91 -38.60 3.36
CA LEU A 90 16.80 -37.52 3.81
C LEU A 90 16.78 -37.30 5.34
N GLY A 91 15.71 -37.73 6.04
CA GLY A 91 15.58 -37.56 7.49
C GLY A 91 15.44 -36.09 7.93
N ARG A 92 15.30 -35.16 6.99
CA ARG A 92 15.09 -33.73 7.20
C ARG A 92 13.76 -33.30 6.55
N PRO A 93 13.08 -32.26 7.07
CA PRO A 93 11.90 -31.72 6.41
C PRO A 93 12.23 -31.23 5.00
N VAL A 94 11.44 -31.66 4.03
CA VAL A 94 11.59 -31.25 2.62
C VAL A 94 10.29 -30.58 2.18
N VAL A 95 10.40 -29.40 1.60
CA VAL A 95 9.27 -28.68 1.01
C VAL A 95 9.40 -28.59 -0.50
N LEU A 96 8.28 -28.80 -1.19
CA LEU A 96 8.16 -28.56 -2.62
C LEU A 96 7.50 -27.19 -2.82
N ILE A 97 8.19 -26.29 -3.49
CA ILE A 97 7.72 -24.93 -3.81
C ILE A 97 7.45 -24.85 -5.31
N CYS A 98 6.19 -24.64 -5.66
CA CYS A 98 5.70 -24.51 -7.02
C CYS A 98 5.50 -23.03 -7.36
N VAL A 99 6.24 -22.50 -8.33
CA VAL A 99 6.21 -21.09 -8.75
C VAL A 99 5.51 -20.94 -10.10
N ASP A 100 4.49 -20.10 -10.18
CA ASP A 100 3.89 -19.67 -11.45
C ASP A 100 4.38 -18.27 -11.83
N LEU A 101 5.29 -18.23 -12.82
CA LEU A 101 5.97 -17.02 -13.27
C LEU A 101 5.08 -16.08 -14.10
N ARG A 102 3.83 -16.47 -14.40
CA ARG A 102 2.87 -15.61 -15.10
C ARG A 102 2.19 -14.63 -14.16
N VAL A 103 2.03 -15.03 -12.91
CA VAL A 103 1.32 -14.29 -11.86
C VAL A 103 2.24 -13.92 -10.69
N ASP A 104 3.53 -14.28 -10.78
CA ASP A 104 4.54 -14.08 -9.73
C ASP A 104 4.06 -14.55 -8.35
N ARG A 105 3.50 -15.77 -8.30
CA ARG A 105 3.06 -16.42 -7.06
C ARG A 105 3.68 -17.80 -6.90
N ALA A 106 3.79 -18.22 -5.65
CA ALA A 106 4.29 -19.53 -5.29
C ALA A 106 3.39 -20.21 -4.26
N TRP A 107 3.39 -21.54 -4.29
CA TRP A 107 2.71 -22.39 -3.34
C TRP A 107 3.63 -23.47 -2.83
N TRP A 108 3.46 -23.92 -1.60
CA TRP A 108 4.36 -24.90 -0.99
C TRP A 108 3.63 -26.01 -0.24
N LYS A 109 4.25 -27.19 -0.18
CA LYS A 109 3.85 -28.28 0.71
C LYS A 109 5.06 -29.04 1.23
N ARG A 110 4.92 -29.56 2.45
CA ARG A 110 5.87 -30.52 3.03
C ARG A 110 5.70 -31.88 2.35
N VAL A 111 6.75 -32.38 1.69
CA VAL A 111 6.68 -33.60 0.87
C VAL A 111 7.26 -34.84 1.55
N ASP A 112 8.16 -34.70 2.52
CA ASP A 112 8.73 -35.84 3.25
C ASP A 112 7.65 -36.62 4.03
N THR A 113 6.70 -35.91 4.64
CA THR A 113 5.57 -36.53 5.34
C THR A 113 4.39 -36.82 4.41
N TRP A 114 4.13 -35.99 3.39
CA TRP A 114 3.06 -36.23 2.42
C TRP A 114 3.19 -37.60 1.75
N PHE A 115 4.41 -37.94 1.33
CA PHE A 115 4.70 -39.22 0.69
C PHE A 115 5.09 -40.32 1.70
N ALA A 116 5.02 -40.08 3.02
CA ALA A 116 5.07 -41.16 4.00
C ALA A 116 3.82 -42.07 3.88
N ASP A 117 2.69 -41.49 3.46
CA ASP A 117 1.47 -42.20 3.13
C ASP A 117 1.64 -43.08 1.87
N PRO A 118 1.42 -44.41 1.95
CA PRO A 118 1.49 -45.32 0.81
C PRO A 118 0.56 -44.93 -0.35
N GLU A 119 -0.62 -44.36 -0.08
CA GLU A 119 -1.59 -43.99 -1.12
C GLU A 119 -1.09 -42.79 -1.94
N HIS A 120 -0.59 -41.75 -1.26
CA HIS A 120 0.03 -40.60 -1.92
C HIS A 120 1.29 -41.01 -2.69
N ARG A 121 2.09 -41.92 -2.13
CA ARG A 121 3.29 -42.45 -2.79
C ARG A 121 2.96 -43.25 -4.05
N ALA A 122 1.89 -44.04 -4.04
CA ALA A 122 1.43 -44.77 -5.23
C ALA A 122 0.96 -43.82 -6.34
N ARG A 123 0.20 -42.77 -5.97
CA ARG A 123 -0.31 -41.77 -6.92
C ARG A 123 0.78 -40.84 -7.46
N ARG A 124 1.81 -40.53 -6.66
CA ARG A 124 2.91 -39.60 -6.97
C ARG A 124 2.44 -38.19 -7.34
N VAL A 125 1.33 -37.76 -6.76
CA VAL A 125 0.74 -36.45 -7.01
C VAL A 125 0.62 -35.69 -5.70
N VAL A 126 1.04 -34.42 -5.72
CA VAL A 126 0.77 -33.44 -4.68
C VAL A 126 -0.35 -32.53 -5.17
N ARG A 127 -1.40 -32.37 -4.38
CA ARG A 127 -2.49 -31.45 -4.66
C ARG A 127 -2.28 -30.16 -3.86
N PHE A 128 -2.31 -29.02 -4.54
CA PHE A 128 -2.18 -27.70 -3.92
C PHE A 128 -3.55 -27.01 -3.88
N ASP A 129 -3.85 -26.40 -2.74
CA ASP A 129 -4.94 -25.46 -2.53
C ASP A 129 -4.39 -24.03 -2.56
N LYS A 130 -4.90 -23.21 -3.48
CA LYS A 130 -4.35 -21.87 -3.70
C LYS A 130 -4.64 -20.89 -2.57
N ALA A 131 -5.61 -21.17 -1.70
CA ALA A 131 -5.95 -20.32 -0.57
C ALA A 131 -5.10 -20.65 0.66
N THR A 132 -4.74 -21.92 0.87
CA THR A 132 -4.05 -22.35 2.09
C THR A 132 -2.58 -22.68 1.91
N ASP A 133 -2.15 -23.02 0.69
CA ASP A 133 -0.77 -23.45 0.43
C ASP A 133 0.11 -22.32 -0.12
N CYS A 134 -0.27 -21.05 0.10
CA CYS A 134 0.50 -19.89 -0.36
C CYS A 134 1.91 -19.88 0.25
N PHE A 135 2.92 -19.62 -0.58
CA PHE A 135 4.28 -19.33 -0.13
C PHE A 135 4.45 -17.82 -0.02
N ASP A 136 3.93 -17.27 1.08
CA ASP A 136 3.97 -15.86 1.46
C ASP A 136 4.66 -15.67 2.81
N LEU A 137 4.57 -14.47 3.40
CA LEU A 137 5.22 -14.17 4.68
C LEU A 137 4.72 -15.07 5.81
N ASP A 138 3.43 -15.43 5.81
CA ASP A 138 2.83 -16.26 6.87
C ASP A 138 3.37 -17.70 6.82
N ALA A 139 3.75 -18.18 5.63
CA ALA A 139 4.33 -19.51 5.45
C ALA A 139 5.59 -19.75 6.28
N PHE A 140 6.45 -18.73 6.46
CA PHE A 140 7.74 -18.90 7.14
C PHE A 140 7.62 -19.27 8.62
N SER A 141 6.55 -18.81 9.29
CA SER A 141 6.23 -19.24 10.67
C SER A 141 5.96 -20.74 10.76
N THR A 142 5.27 -21.28 9.75
CA THR A 142 4.94 -22.72 9.69
C THR A 142 6.17 -23.51 9.26
N LEU A 143 6.94 -23.01 8.29
CA LEU A 143 8.16 -23.65 7.79
C LEU A 143 9.24 -23.76 8.87
N SER A 144 9.41 -22.74 9.71
CA SER A 144 10.39 -22.78 10.80
C SER A 144 10.04 -23.87 11.80
N ALA A 145 8.76 -24.01 12.17
CA ALA A 145 8.29 -25.06 13.06
C ALA A 145 8.55 -26.48 12.53
N LEU A 146 8.65 -26.67 11.21
CA LEU A 146 8.99 -27.98 10.64
C LEU A 146 10.44 -28.38 10.93
N GLY A 147 11.36 -27.40 10.98
CA GLY A 147 12.79 -27.61 11.17
C GLY A 147 13.22 -27.76 12.63
N VAL A 148 12.35 -27.41 13.59
CA VAL A 148 12.69 -27.44 15.02
C VAL A 148 12.62 -28.88 15.56
N PRO A 149 13.67 -29.37 16.25
CA PRO A 149 13.62 -30.66 16.92
C PRO A 149 12.51 -30.75 17.98
N ILE A 150 11.96 -31.95 18.16
CA ILE A 150 10.92 -32.18 19.16
C ILE A 150 11.44 -31.83 20.56
N GLY A 151 10.76 -30.91 21.24
CA GLY A 151 11.09 -30.49 22.60
C GLY A 151 11.92 -29.20 22.69
N GLU A 152 12.34 -28.62 21.57
CA GLU A 152 13.03 -27.33 21.52
C GLU A 152 12.04 -26.16 21.31
N PRO A 153 12.33 -24.97 21.86
CA PRO A 153 11.49 -23.79 21.66
C PRO A 153 11.55 -23.32 20.20
N LEU A 154 10.41 -22.88 19.67
CA LEU A 154 10.37 -22.27 18.34
C LEU A 154 11.19 -20.96 18.31
N PRO A 155 11.95 -20.70 17.23
CA PRO A 155 12.61 -19.42 17.07
C PRO A 155 11.57 -18.30 17.01
N ARG A 156 11.82 -17.21 17.72
CA ARG A 156 11.00 -16.00 17.61
C ARG A 156 11.37 -15.30 16.32
N LEU A 157 10.59 -15.50 15.26
CA LEU A 157 10.81 -14.77 14.00
C LEU A 157 10.33 -13.32 14.15
N GLU A 158 10.95 -12.38 13.43
CA GLU A 158 10.37 -11.04 13.25
C GLU A 158 8.96 -11.23 12.65
N GLY A 159 7.94 -10.67 13.31
CA GLY A 159 6.59 -10.69 12.76
C GLY A 159 6.58 -9.97 11.42
N SER A 160 5.83 -10.48 10.44
CA SER A 160 5.68 -9.84 9.14
C SER A 160 5.15 -8.41 9.33
N GLU A 161 6.00 -7.41 9.10
CA GLU A 161 5.54 -6.03 9.13
C GLU A 161 4.77 -5.76 7.82
N ARG A 162 3.45 -5.57 7.93
CA ARG A 162 2.66 -5.06 6.82
C ARG A 162 3.09 -3.62 6.57
N LEU A 163 3.96 -3.42 5.57
CA LEU A 163 4.30 -2.09 5.09
C LEU A 163 3.01 -1.39 4.63
N VAL A 164 2.53 -0.43 5.42
CA VAL A 164 1.42 0.42 5.02
C VAL A 164 2.00 1.48 4.11
N SER A 165 1.79 1.33 2.81
CA SER A 165 2.20 2.35 1.84
C SER A 165 1.47 3.66 2.13
N ASN A 166 2.19 4.78 2.01
CA ASN A 166 1.60 6.11 2.01
C ASN A 166 0.89 6.45 0.68
N LEU A 167 0.77 5.47 -0.22
CA LEU A 167 0.08 5.58 -1.50
C LEU A 167 -1.32 5.01 -1.38
N LEU A 168 -2.32 5.89 -1.42
CA LEU A 168 -3.70 5.50 -1.55
C LEU A 168 -4.02 5.34 -3.05
N VAL A 169 -4.48 4.17 -3.47
CA VAL A 169 -4.91 3.94 -4.85
C VAL A 169 -6.09 4.85 -5.16
N VAL A 170 -6.07 5.51 -6.33
CA VAL A 170 -7.26 6.18 -6.84
C VAL A 170 -8.03 5.17 -7.68
N ASP A 171 -9.11 4.65 -7.12
CA ASP A 171 -9.90 3.58 -7.74
C ASP A 171 -10.60 4.05 -9.03
N ASP A 172 -11.13 5.28 -9.01
CA ASP A 172 -11.79 5.89 -10.17
C ASP A 172 -11.80 7.42 -10.07
N PHE A 173 -12.08 8.08 -11.19
CA PHE A 173 -12.35 9.51 -11.31
C PHE A 173 -13.73 9.73 -11.95
N ALA A 174 -14.22 10.98 -11.95
CA ALA A 174 -15.38 11.29 -12.78
C ALA A 174 -15.05 10.96 -14.26
N PRO A 175 -15.95 10.31 -15.02
CA PRO A 175 -15.65 9.88 -16.39
C PRO A 175 -15.51 11.04 -17.38
N MET A 176 -16.05 12.21 -17.01
CA MET A 176 -16.03 13.42 -17.82
C MET A 176 -15.48 14.61 -17.02
N ILE A 177 -14.70 15.44 -17.69
CA ILE A 177 -14.35 16.81 -17.30
C ILE A 177 -15.21 17.73 -18.16
N TYR A 178 -15.91 18.67 -17.55
CA TYR A 178 -16.67 19.69 -18.26
C TYR A 178 -15.80 20.92 -18.47
N GLU A 179 -15.80 21.47 -19.68
CA GLU A 179 -15.18 22.75 -19.99
C GLU A 179 -16.21 23.78 -20.46
N ALA A 180 -15.93 25.07 -20.22
CA ALA A 180 -16.66 26.18 -20.82
C ALA A 180 -15.74 27.42 -20.92
N SER A 181 -16.08 28.37 -21.80
CA SER A 181 -15.48 29.70 -21.77
C SER A 181 -15.83 30.41 -20.47
N THR A 182 -14.93 31.24 -19.95
CA THR A 182 -15.17 32.00 -18.71
C THR A 182 -14.55 33.39 -18.79
N PRO A 183 -15.22 34.42 -18.25
CA PRO A 183 -14.67 35.77 -18.17
C PRO A 183 -13.72 35.93 -16.97
N CYS A 184 -13.68 34.96 -16.04
CA CYS A 184 -12.85 35.01 -14.84
C CYS A 184 -11.36 34.90 -15.22
N ARG A 185 -10.54 35.84 -14.72
CA ARG A 185 -9.08 35.82 -14.90
C ARG A 185 -8.38 35.03 -13.82
N ASP A 186 -8.91 35.08 -12.60
CA ASP A 186 -8.42 34.32 -11.47
C ASP A 186 -9.55 33.80 -10.58
N ARG A 187 -9.17 33.13 -9.48
CA ARG A 187 -10.13 32.57 -8.53
C ARG A 187 -10.86 33.65 -7.72
N GLY A 188 -10.26 34.83 -7.52
CA GLY A 188 -10.90 35.96 -6.85
C GLY A 188 -12.14 36.42 -7.61
N ASP A 189 -12.01 36.62 -8.93
CA ASP A 189 -13.14 36.95 -9.81
C ASP A 189 -14.27 35.91 -9.70
N ALA A 190 -13.88 34.63 -9.70
CA ALA A 190 -14.84 33.54 -9.59
C ALA A 190 -15.57 33.56 -8.24
N TRP A 191 -14.87 33.83 -7.13
CA TRP A 191 -15.49 33.93 -5.82
C TRP A 191 -16.45 35.11 -5.70
N GLU A 192 -16.12 36.25 -6.30
CA GLU A 192 -17.01 37.42 -6.33
C GLU A 192 -18.31 37.13 -7.09
N ARG A 193 -18.20 36.45 -8.23
CA ARG A 193 -19.37 36.05 -9.02
C ARG A 193 -20.23 35.02 -8.30
N MET A 194 -19.64 33.99 -7.70
CA MET A 194 -20.35 32.98 -6.91
C MET A 194 -21.07 33.60 -5.70
N ARG A 195 -20.46 34.60 -5.06
CA ARG A 195 -21.05 35.31 -3.91
C ARG A 195 -22.40 35.95 -4.23
N ALA A 196 -22.64 36.39 -5.46
CA ALA A 196 -23.93 36.97 -5.87
C ALA A 196 -25.10 35.99 -5.73
N ASN A 197 -24.82 34.68 -5.80
CA ASN A 197 -25.82 33.60 -5.70
C ASN A 197 -25.77 32.84 -4.36
N ASN A 198 -24.88 33.23 -3.44
CA ASN A 198 -24.67 32.58 -2.13
C ASN A 198 -24.41 31.06 -2.20
N GLU A 199 -23.85 30.60 -3.31
CA GLU A 199 -23.45 29.22 -3.54
C GLU A 199 -21.97 29.18 -3.91
N PHE A 200 -21.22 28.21 -3.38
CA PHE A 200 -19.76 28.15 -3.54
C PHE A 200 -19.30 26.75 -3.90
N GLU A 201 -18.45 26.65 -4.93
CA GLU A 201 -17.79 25.41 -5.34
C GLU A 201 -16.32 25.73 -5.65
N ALA A 202 -15.39 25.04 -4.98
CA ALA A 202 -13.96 25.29 -5.15
C ALA A 202 -13.30 24.39 -6.22
N GLY A 203 -13.95 23.28 -6.59
CA GLY A 203 -13.48 22.18 -7.42
C GLY A 203 -13.45 22.48 -8.91
N PHE A 204 -12.82 23.59 -9.28
CA PHE A 204 -12.65 24.01 -10.68
C PHE A 204 -11.24 24.56 -10.92
N LEU A 205 -10.81 24.49 -12.18
CA LEU A 205 -9.56 25.03 -12.69
C LEU A 205 -9.86 26.12 -13.73
N LEU A 206 -9.17 27.26 -13.64
CA LEU A 206 -9.17 28.29 -14.68
C LEU A 206 -7.86 28.18 -15.48
N SER A 207 -7.95 28.03 -16.81
CA SER A 207 -6.76 28.00 -17.67
C SER A 207 -7.09 28.41 -19.11
N GLY A 208 -6.35 29.37 -19.66
CA GLY A 208 -6.48 29.75 -21.07
C GLY A 208 -7.86 30.34 -21.44
N GLY A 209 -8.48 31.10 -20.53
CA GLY A 209 -9.83 31.66 -20.75
C GLY A 209 -10.97 30.64 -20.65
N LYS A 210 -10.67 29.43 -20.17
CA LYS A 210 -11.65 28.37 -19.92
C LYS A 210 -11.71 28.00 -18.44
N ILE A 211 -12.87 27.53 -18.02
CA ILE A 211 -13.10 26.84 -16.76
C ILE A 211 -13.21 25.34 -17.01
N TYR A 212 -12.63 24.53 -16.13
CA TYR A 212 -12.71 23.07 -16.15
C TYR A 212 -13.20 22.57 -14.78
N SER A 213 -14.12 21.62 -14.76
CA SER A 213 -14.55 20.95 -13.52
C SER A 213 -14.92 19.49 -13.77
N MET A 214 -14.83 18.67 -12.73
CA MET A 214 -15.42 17.32 -12.72
C MET A 214 -16.93 17.35 -12.41
N CYS A 215 -17.43 18.50 -11.93
CA CYS A 215 -18.84 18.76 -11.77
C CYS A 215 -19.42 19.38 -13.06
N PRO A 216 -20.70 19.12 -13.38
CA PRO A 216 -21.39 19.79 -14.48
C PRO A 216 -21.33 21.32 -14.34
N LEU A 217 -21.07 22.00 -15.45
CA LEU A 217 -20.97 23.47 -15.52
C LEU A 217 -22.27 24.15 -15.95
N ASP A 218 -23.29 23.38 -16.33
CA ASP A 218 -24.61 23.88 -16.77
C ASP A 218 -25.58 24.13 -15.60
N ARG A 219 -25.19 23.73 -14.38
CA ARG A 219 -26.01 23.84 -13.16
C ARG A 219 -25.14 24.03 -11.93
N GLY A 220 -25.78 24.44 -10.84
CA GLY A 220 -25.12 24.64 -9.55
C GLY A 220 -24.18 25.85 -9.52
N PRO A 221 -23.25 25.90 -8.53
CA PRO A 221 -22.51 27.11 -8.20
C PRO A 221 -21.55 27.57 -9.31
N LEU A 222 -21.12 26.66 -10.20
CA LEU A 222 -20.17 26.96 -11.27
C LEU A 222 -20.82 27.56 -12.53
N ALA A 223 -22.15 27.45 -12.68
CA ALA A 223 -22.84 27.91 -13.89
C ALA A 223 -22.68 29.42 -14.12
N VAL A 224 -22.68 30.21 -13.04
CA VAL A 224 -22.46 31.67 -13.03
C VAL A 224 -21.06 32.07 -13.52
N LEU A 225 -20.11 31.13 -13.59
CA LEU A 225 -18.76 31.38 -14.07
C LEU A 225 -18.60 31.16 -15.58
N CYS A 226 -19.61 30.59 -16.24
CA CYS A 226 -19.53 30.23 -17.66
C CYS A 226 -20.02 31.38 -18.55
N ASP A 227 -19.36 31.58 -19.68
CA ASP A 227 -19.73 32.52 -20.76
C ASP A 227 -19.85 31.75 -22.08
N GLY A 228 -20.76 30.77 -22.09
CA GLY A 228 -21.00 29.87 -23.20
C GLY A 228 -21.47 28.48 -22.76
N PRO A 229 -21.84 27.61 -23.72
CA PRO A 229 -22.25 26.25 -23.42
C PRO A 229 -21.10 25.42 -22.86
N ALA A 230 -21.42 24.54 -21.91
CA ALA A 230 -20.47 23.57 -21.39
C ALA A 230 -20.33 22.38 -22.35
N THR A 231 -19.09 21.91 -22.55
CA THR A 231 -18.79 20.73 -23.37
C THR A 231 -18.08 19.66 -22.51
N PRO A 232 -18.46 18.38 -22.65
CA PRO A 232 -17.78 17.30 -21.94
C PRO A 232 -16.49 16.87 -22.67
N ILE A 233 -15.48 16.53 -21.88
CA ILE A 233 -14.22 15.93 -22.29
C ILE A 233 -14.07 14.61 -21.54
N VAL A 234 -13.71 13.53 -22.23
CA VAL A 234 -13.43 12.24 -21.58
C VAL A 234 -12.20 12.39 -20.68
N THR A 235 -12.33 12.09 -19.38
CA THR A 235 -11.27 12.31 -18.38
C THR A 235 -9.96 11.58 -18.72
N GLU A 236 -10.05 10.40 -19.34
CA GLU A 236 -8.89 9.61 -19.77
C GLU A 236 -7.98 10.35 -20.76
N THR A 237 -8.54 11.27 -21.55
CA THR A 237 -7.74 12.11 -22.46
C THR A 237 -6.77 13.03 -21.71
N TRP A 238 -7.03 13.31 -20.43
CA TRP A 238 -6.14 14.07 -19.55
C TRP A 238 -5.29 13.16 -18.68
N SER A 239 -5.89 12.13 -18.07
CA SER A 239 -5.20 11.26 -17.12
C SER A 239 -4.12 10.38 -17.78
N ASN A 240 -4.33 9.97 -19.04
CA ASN A 240 -3.42 9.12 -19.81
C ASN A 240 -2.54 9.90 -20.80
N SER A 241 -2.71 11.23 -20.90
CA SER A 241 -1.94 12.06 -21.84
C SER A 241 -0.44 12.06 -21.51
N ASP A 242 0.45 12.04 -22.49
CA ASP A 242 1.89 12.24 -22.28
C ASP A 242 2.31 13.72 -22.21
N ASP A 243 1.39 14.65 -22.50
CA ASP A 243 1.64 16.08 -22.35
C ASP A 243 1.75 16.47 -20.86
N LEU A 244 2.95 16.86 -20.44
CA LEU A 244 3.23 17.30 -19.07
C LEU A 244 2.40 18.52 -18.64
N ALA A 245 2.08 19.44 -19.56
CA ALA A 245 1.25 20.59 -19.24
C ALA A 245 -0.19 20.16 -18.96
N LEU A 246 -0.73 19.24 -19.76
CA LEU A 246 -2.07 18.69 -19.56
C LEU A 246 -2.15 17.84 -18.27
N ARG A 247 -1.15 16.99 -18.00
CA ARG A 247 -1.05 16.23 -16.74
C ARG A 247 -1.02 17.16 -15.52
N ARG A 248 -0.29 18.28 -15.59
CA ARG A 248 -0.27 19.27 -14.50
C ARG A 248 -1.64 19.90 -14.27
N ARG A 249 -2.37 20.25 -15.35
CA ARG A 249 -3.74 20.75 -15.25
C ARG A 249 -4.68 19.71 -14.63
N PHE A 250 -4.56 18.46 -15.03
CA PHE A 250 -5.33 17.34 -14.46
C PHE A 250 -5.07 17.20 -12.95
N VAL A 251 -3.80 17.17 -12.54
CA VAL A 251 -3.42 17.11 -11.11
C VAL A 251 -3.92 18.34 -10.34
N SER A 252 -3.88 19.54 -10.93
CA SER A 252 -4.47 20.73 -10.30
C SER A 252 -5.97 20.59 -10.11
N LEU A 253 -6.70 20.10 -11.12
CA LEU A 253 -8.13 19.86 -11.03
C LEU A 253 -8.45 18.84 -9.93
N LEU A 254 -7.75 17.70 -9.87
CA LEU A 254 -7.91 16.71 -8.81
C LEU A 254 -7.69 17.30 -7.42
N ASN A 255 -6.66 18.12 -7.25
CA ASN A 255 -6.39 18.79 -5.99
C ASN A 255 -7.53 19.74 -5.58
N PHE A 256 -8.08 20.51 -6.52
CA PHE A 256 -9.20 21.41 -6.24
C PHE A 256 -10.47 20.62 -5.91
N THR A 257 -10.78 19.57 -6.67
CA THR A 257 -11.94 18.71 -6.44
C THR A 257 -11.86 18.02 -5.08
N LEU A 258 -10.71 17.42 -4.73
CA LEU A 258 -10.52 16.77 -3.43
C LEU A 258 -10.73 17.75 -2.26
N ARG A 259 -10.16 18.95 -2.36
CA ARG A 259 -10.30 19.98 -1.33
C ARG A 259 -11.73 20.47 -1.19
N SER A 260 -12.43 20.63 -2.32
CA SER A 260 -13.83 21.06 -2.31
C SER A 260 -14.74 20.00 -1.69
N ALA A 261 -14.56 18.73 -2.09
CA ALA A 261 -15.34 17.59 -1.59
C ALA A 261 -15.22 17.38 -0.07
N HIS A 262 -14.10 17.81 0.53
CA HIS A 262 -13.86 17.72 1.96
C HIS A 262 -13.92 19.06 2.69
N HIS A 263 -14.37 20.13 2.04
CA HIS A 263 -14.64 21.39 2.72
C HIS A 263 -15.92 21.26 3.57
N PRO A 264 -15.99 21.81 4.80
CA PRO A 264 -15.01 22.68 5.45
C PRO A 264 -13.94 21.93 6.27
N ASP A 265 -13.97 20.60 6.30
CA ASP A 265 -13.13 19.80 7.19
C ASP A 265 -11.63 19.87 6.88
N LEU A 266 -11.27 19.88 5.59
CA LEU A 266 -9.89 20.05 5.14
C LEU A 266 -9.67 21.45 4.58
N VAL A 267 -8.71 22.16 5.16
CA VAL A 267 -8.32 23.53 4.77
C VAL A 267 -6.95 23.50 4.13
N TRP A 268 -6.77 24.28 3.06
CA TRP A 268 -5.49 24.42 2.37
C TRP A 268 -4.66 25.56 2.94
N HIS A 269 -3.40 25.28 3.25
CA HIS A 269 -2.42 26.29 3.62
C HIS A 269 -1.50 26.60 2.44
N PRO A 270 -1.59 27.79 1.80
CA PRO A 270 -0.83 28.09 0.58
C PRO A 270 0.68 28.19 0.78
N GLY A 271 1.15 28.74 1.92
CA GLY A 271 2.58 28.88 2.21
C GLY A 271 3.28 27.53 2.42
N LYS A 272 2.80 26.74 3.38
CA LYS A 272 3.29 25.39 3.70
C LYS A 272 2.95 24.33 2.64
N LYS A 273 2.00 24.61 1.74
CA LYS A 273 1.49 23.69 0.72
C LYS A 273 0.96 22.37 1.29
N VAL A 274 0.25 22.44 2.42
CA VAL A 274 -0.37 21.29 3.08
C VAL A 274 -1.87 21.50 3.23
N VAL A 275 -2.62 20.39 3.31
CA VAL A 275 -3.98 20.43 3.84
C VAL A 275 -3.93 20.13 5.34
N TYR A 276 -4.82 20.73 6.12
CA TYR A 276 -4.92 20.47 7.55
C TYR A 276 -6.38 20.42 8.00
N MET A 277 -6.63 19.69 9.08
CA MET A 277 -7.98 19.58 9.63
C MET A 277 -8.41 20.89 10.28
N GLN A 278 -9.59 21.39 9.91
CA GLN A 278 -10.14 22.60 10.47
C GLN A 278 -10.46 22.44 11.96
N ALA A 279 -10.17 23.49 12.74
CA ALA A 279 -10.60 23.59 14.13
C ALA A 279 -12.13 23.58 14.23
N PRO A 280 -12.73 22.79 15.13
CA PRO A 280 -14.13 22.90 15.50
C PRO A 280 -14.47 24.32 15.98
N ARG A 281 -15.73 24.75 15.78
CA ARG A 281 -16.18 26.11 16.16
C ARG A 281 -16.10 26.37 17.66
N ASP A 282 -16.26 25.33 18.47
CA ASP A 282 -16.17 25.36 19.94
C ASP A 282 -14.72 25.22 20.44
N GLY A 283 -13.75 24.99 19.54
CA GLY A 283 -12.34 24.79 19.88
C GLY A 283 -12.04 23.47 20.59
N SER A 284 -12.99 22.53 20.65
CA SER A 284 -12.80 21.25 21.33
C SER A 284 -11.91 20.28 20.53
N ASN A 285 -11.40 19.23 21.20
CA ASN A 285 -10.62 18.19 20.53
C ASN A 285 -11.43 17.52 19.42
N ARG A 286 -10.91 17.48 18.19
CA ARG A 286 -11.50 16.72 17.10
C ARG A 286 -10.88 15.32 17.05
N LYS A 287 -11.54 14.35 17.68
CA LYS A 287 -11.08 12.95 17.68
C LYS A 287 -11.77 12.11 16.62
N ILE A 288 -10.99 11.49 15.74
CA ILE A 288 -11.49 10.52 14.76
C ILE A 288 -11.26 9.11 15.31
N LYS A 289 -12.33 8.31 15.39
CA LYS A 289 -12.28 6.92 15.86
C LYS A 289 -11.54 6.05 14.84
N GLY A 290 -10.78 5.07 15.32
CA GLY A 290 -10.14 4.10 14.42
C GLY A 290 -11.19 3.16 13.80
N ARG A 291 -10.84 2.53 12.67
CA ARG A 291 -11.75 1.68 11.90
C ARG A 291 -12.07 0.34 12.56
N TYR A 292 -11.29 -0.12 13.54
CA TYR A 292 -11.46 -1.42 14.21
C TYR A 292 -11.94 -1.28 15.66
N GLN A 293 -12.62 -2.32 16.15
CA GLN A 293 -13.12 -2.39 17.52
C GLN A 293 -11.95 -2.37 18.51
N GLY A 294 -12.00 -1.48 19.51
CA GLY A 294 -10.90 -1.26 20.46
C GLY A 294 -9.86 -0.20 20.04
N ALA A 295 -9.93 0.33 18.81
CA ALA A 295 -9.01 1.38 18.37
C ALA A 295 -9.20 2.66 19.19
N LYS A 296 -8.13 3.14 19.85
CA LYS A 296 -8.16 4.35 20.68
C LYS A 296 -8.47 5.63 19.90
N GLY A 297 -8.47 5.62 18.56
CA GLY A 297 -8.66 6.78 17.70
C GLY A 297 -7.50 7.77 17.79
N ARG A 298 -7.54 8.84 16.98
CA ARG A 298 -6.50 9.89 16.97
C ARG A 298 -7.12 11.28 17.03
N ASN A 299 -6.47 12.20 17.75
CA ASN A 299 -6.87 13.61 17.78
C ASN A 299 -6.33 14.30 16.53
N PHE A 300 -7.22 14.67 15.63
CA PHE A 300 -6.90 15.38 14.40
C PHE A 300 -6.85 16.91 14.59
N PHE A 301 -7.41 17.40 15.69
CA PHE A 301 -7.21 18.75 16.20
C PHE A 301 -7.21 18.71 17.73
N ALA A 302 -6.30 19.47 18.36
CA ALA A 302 -6.26 19.63 19.81
C ALA A 302 -5.68 21.00 20.24
N PRO A 303 -6.36 21.77 21.10
CA PRO A 303 -5.76 22.91 21.79
C PRO A 303 -4.86 22.43 22.94
N TYR A 304 -3.71 23.09 23.08
CA TYR A 304 -2.75 22.88 24.16
C TYR A 304 -2.71 24.13 25.03
N LYS A 305 -2.98 23.97 26.32
CA LYS A 305 -3.05 25.06 27.30
C LYS A 305 -1.67 25.44 27.83
N SER A 306 -1.54 26.66 28.34
CA SER A 306 -0.31 27.14 29.00
C SER A 306 -0.09 26.40 30.31
N LYS A 307 1.19 26.18 30.68
CA LYS A 307 1.55 25.59 31.98
C LYS A 307 1.27 26.53 33.15
N ASP A 308 1.34 27.83 32.90
CA ASP A 308 1.20 28.87 33.94
C ASP A 308 -0.27 29.31 34.11
N ASP A 309 -1.12 29.05 33.12
CA ASP A 309 -2.52 29.47 33.10
C ASP A 309 -3.36 28.53 32.22
N ASP A 310 -4.13 27.64 32.85
CA ASP A 310 -4.98 26.65 32.17
C ASP A 310 -6.20 27.30 31.48
N THR A 311 -6.41 28.61 31.62
CA THR A 311 -7.42 29.34 30.85
C THR A 311 -6.89 29.86 29.51
N LYS A 312 -5.56 29.87 29.34
CA LYS A 312 -4.90 30.36 28.12
C LYS A 312 -4.47 29.22 27.22
N THR A 313 -4.92 29.25 25.97
CA THR A 313 -4.40 28.36 24.93
C THR A 313 -3.02 28.84 24.51
N LYS A 314 -2.02 27.96 24.60
CA LYS A 314 -0.65 28.23 24.16
C LYS A 314 -0.53 28.08 22.64
N TYR A 315 -1.07 27.00 22.09
CA TYR A 315 -1.19 26.74 20.65
C TYR A 315 -2.25 25.65 20.40
N CYS A 316 -2.70 25.54 19.17
CA CYS A 316 -3.53 24.44 18.67
C CYS A 316 -2.73 23.62 17.66
N ARG A 317 -2.78 22.30 17.78
CA ARG A 317 -2.18 21.36 16.83
C ARG A 317 -3.26 20.83 15.88
N HIS A 318 -3.00 20.93 14.59
CA HIS A 318 -3.81 20.37 13.52
C HIS A 318 -3.04 19.24 12.85
N TYR A 319 -3.70 18.10 12.66
CA TYR A 319 -3.15 17.07 11.77
C TYR A 319 -3.20 17.58 10.34
N ALA A 320 -2.09 17.44 9.63
CA ALA A 320 -1.92 17.96 8.29
C ALA A 320 -1.27 16.91 7.38
N ALA A 321 -1.34 17.15 6.08
CA ALA A 321 -0.66 16.31 5.10
C ALA A 321 -0.26 17.11 3.87
N ASP A 322 0.93 16.81 3.34
CA ASP A 322 1.26 17.10 1.94
C ASP A 322 0.67 15.98 1.08
N LEU A 323 -0.19 16.37 0.14
CA LEU A 323 -0.95 15.46 -0.73
C LEU A 323 -0.44 15.59 -2.15
N ARG A 324 -0.02 14.48 -2.76
CA ARG A 324 0.52 14.47 -4.13
C ARG A 324 -0.12 13.37 -4.96
N PHE A 325 -0.81 13.75 -6.04
CA PHE A 325 -1.23 12.78 -7.04
C PHE A 325 -0.04 12.33 -7.88
N ARG A 326 0.14 11.02 -8.01
CA ARG A 326 1.23 10.36 -8.75
C ARG A 326 0.64 9.34 -9.72
N CYS A 327 1.23 9.22 -10.91
CA CYS A 327 0.90 8.18 -11.85
C CYS A 327 2.13 7.30 -12.07
N TRP A 328 2.00 6.00 -11.78
CA TRP A 328 3.05 4.99 -11.96
C TRP A 328 2.45 3.75 -12.60
N GLY A 329 3.08 3.25 -13.66
CA GLY A 329 2.59 2.06 -14.37
C GLY A 329 1.18 2.21 -14.93
N GLY A 330 0.73 3.44 -15.24
CA GLY A 330 -0.64 3.72 -15.69
C GLY A 330 -1.68 3.81 -14.57
N GLN A 331 -1.31 3.52 -13.32
CA GLN A 331 -2.19 3.65 -12.16
C GLN A 331 -1.96 4.97 -11.42
N TRP A 332 -3.05 5.62 -11.01
CA TRP A 332 -3.00 6.82 -10.19
C TRP A 332 -3.05 6.50 -8.70
N TYR A 333 -2.29 7.25 -7.93
CA TYR A 333 -2.17 7.18 -6.48
C TYR A 333 -2.23 8.58 -5.88
N LEU A 334 -2.81 8.70 -4.70
CA LEU A 334 -2.65 9.84 -3.80
C LEU A 334 -1.59 9.49 -2.76
N GLU A 335 -0.39 10.05 -2.92
CA GLU A 335 0.67 10.03 -1.92
C GLU A 335 0.28 10.97 -0.77
N ILE A 336 0.20 10.43 0.45
CA ILE A 336 -0.15 11.16 1.67
C ILE A 336 1.08 11.22 2.57
N ASN A 337 1.66 12.41 2.74
CA ASN A 337 2.80 12.62 3.64
C ASN A 337 2.32 13.37 4.89
N PRO A 338 2.07 12.68 6.02
CA PRO A 338 1.54 13.30 7.23
C PRO A 338 2.51 14.31 7.83
N THR A 339 1.95 15.36 8.42
CA THR A 339 2.69 16.41 9.14
C THR A 339 1.74 17.10 10.14
N TYR A 340 2.21 18.17 10.77
CA TYR A 340 1.41 19.00 11.66
C TYR A 340 1.39 20.45 11.21
N HIS A 341 0.29 21.12 11.50
CA HIS A 341 0.15 22.57 11.36
C HIS A 341 -0.26 23.16 12.71
N PHE A 342 0.41 24.24 13.14
CA PHE A 342 0.15 24.87 14.42
C PHE A 342 -0.44 26.26 14.25
N THR A 343 -1.45 26.56 15.06
CA THR A 343 -2.10 27.87 15.13
C THR A 343 -2.15 28.36 16.57
N ILE A 344 -2.39 29.66 16.77
CA ILE A 344 -2.50 30.27 18.11
C ILE A 344 -3.89 30.01 18.70
N ASP A 345 -4.93 30.07 17.88
CA ASP A 345 -6.34 30.06 18.29
C ASP A 345 -7.21 29.10 17.46
N GLY A 346 -6.58 28.16 16.74
CA GLY A 346 -7.27 27.30 15.77
C GLY A 346 -7.39 27.90 14.36
N ARG A 347 -6.98 29.16 14.15
CA ARG A 347 -7.09 29.87 12.86
C ARG A 347 -5.83 30.59 12.42
N ARG A 348 -5.20 31.37 13.31
CA ARG A 348 -4.01 32.17 12.99
C ARG A 348 -2.73 31.36 13.15
N ASP A 349 -1.85 31.40 12.16
CA ASP A 349 -0.57 30.67 12.18
C ASP A 349 0.26 31.00 13.43
N SER A 350 0.88 29.96 14.01
CA SER A 350 1.86 30.13 15.08
C SER A 350 3.23 30.49 14.49
N LEU A 351 3.90 31.50 15.04
CA LEU A 351 5.26 31.90 14.63
C LEU A 351 6.35 30.94 15.16
N TYR A 352 5.99 29.99 16.03
CA TYR A 352 6.92 29.10 16.73
C TYR A 352 6.73 27.63 16.34
N ASP A 353 6.51 27.34 15.05
CA ASP A 353 6.27 25.99 14.55
C ASP A 353 7.36 24.99 14.97
N ALA A 354 8.64 25.40 14.92
CA ALA A 354 9.78 24.54 15.25
C ALA A 354 9.83 24.19 16.74
N ASP A 355 9.58 25.17 17.62
CA ASP A 355 9.55 24.96 19.07
C ASP A 355 8.33 24.14 19.50
N CYS A 356 7.20 24.32 18.81
CA CYS A 356 5.99 23.51 19.02
C CYS A 356 6.23 22.05 18.61
N ALA A 357 6.85 21.82 17.45
CA ALA A 357 7.22 20.49 16.97
C ALA A 357 8.21 19.79 17.91
N ALA A 358 9.25 20.50 18.37
CA ALA A 358 10.22 19.98 19.34
C ALA A 358 9.56 19.62 20.69
N SER A 359 8.62 20.45 21.17
CA SER A 359 7.87 20.18 22.40
C SER A 359 6.93 18.98 22.30
N ASP A 360 6.54 18.61 21.08
CA ASP A 360 5.66 17.48 20.78
C ASP A 360 6.47 16.18 20.58
N SER A 361 7.68 16.26 20.00
CA SER A 361 8.60 15.10 19.91
C SER A 361 9.10 14.61 21.28
N ASP A 362 9.17 15.50 22.28
CA ASP A 362 9.51 15.15 23.68
C ASP A 362 8.35 14.50 24.45
N ARG A 363 7.15 14.41 23.85
CA ARG A 363 6.03 13.66 24.39
C ARG A 363 5.83 12.41 23.53
N PRO A 364 6.44 11.27 23.90
CA PRO A 364 6.15 10.04 23.19
C PRO A 364 4.66 9.76 23.31
N ASP A 365 3.93 9.86 22.20
CA ASP A 365 2.79 9.00 21.98
C ASP A 365 3.36 7.59 22.08
N ARG A 366 3.25 6.98 23.27
CA ARG A 366 3.75 5.64 23.53
C ARG A 366 3.24 4.74 22.41
N PRO A 367 4.11 3.97 21.73
CA PRO A 367 3.62 2.95 20.83
C PRO A 367 2.67 2.06 21.63
N CYS A 368 1.54 1.72 21.02
CA CYS A 368 0.66 0.69 21.55
C CYS A 368 1.52 -0.54 21.86
N PRO A 369 1.38 -1.18 23.04
CA PRO A 369 1.84 -2.55 23.18
C PRO A 369 1.11 -3.35 22.10
N GLY A 370 1.88 -4.04 21.26
CA GLY A 370 1.33 -4.96 20.29
C GLY A 370 0.63 -6.08 21.03
N ASP A 371 -0.63 -6.32 20.64
CA ASP A 371 -1.32 -7.59 20.86
C ASP A 371 -1.43 -8.29 19.50
#